data_AF-A0A8T6VM69-F1
#
_entry.id   AF-A0A8T6VM69-F1
#
_cell.length_a   1.000
_cell.length_b   1.000
_cell.length_c   1.000
_cell.angle_alpha   90.00
_cell.angle_beta   90.00
_cell.angle_gamma   90.00
#
_symmetry.space_group_name_H-M   'P 1'
#
loop_
_entity.id
_entity.type
_entity.pdbx_description
1 polymer ?
#
loop_
_entity_poly.entity_id
_entity_poly.type
_entity_poly.pdbx_seq_one_letter_code
_entity_poly.pdbx_strand_id
1 'polypeptide(L)' 'MDYKAIQHHIRVLEKNNLLKSKGKKYDISYLPSEFLQVNMEVFEEIAQKL' A
#
# COMPACT_ATOMS: atom_id res chain seq x y z
N MET A 1 -11.91 13.02 -2.33
CA MET A 1 -11.34 11.81 -1.71
C MET A 1 -11.69 11.81 -0.24
N ASP A 2 -12.36 10.76 0.24
CA ASP A 2 -12.69 10.61 1.66
C ASP A 2 -11.45 10.14 2.44
N TYR A 3 -11.00 10.94 3.40
CA TYR A 3 -9.84 10.63 4.24
C TYR A 3 -10.01 9.32 5.01
N LYS A 4 -11.21 9.02 5.51
CA LYS A 4 -11.47 7.77 6.23
C LYS A 4 -11.38 6.56 5.32
N ALA A 5 -11.86 6.69 4.08
CA ALA A 5 -11.75 5.65 3.07
C ALA A 5 -10.27 5.38 2.71
N ILE A 6 -9.47 6.44 2.50
CA ILE A 6 -8.04 6.30 2.25
C ILE A 6 -7.33 5.59 3.43
N GLN A 7 -7.59 6.04 4.66
CA GLN A 7 -7.01 5.39 5.85
C GLN A 7 -7.40 3.92 5.97
N HIS A 8 -8.65 3.58 5.64
CA HIS A 8 -9.10 2.20 5.63
C HIS A 8 -8.30 1.37 4.62
N HIS A 9 -8.15 1.84 3.38
CA HIS A 9 -7.39 1.13 2.35
C HIS A 9 -5.91 0.98 2.72
N ILE A 10 -5.26 2.01 3.25
CA ILE A 10 -3.87 1.93 3.71
C ILE A 10 -3.71 0.81 4.76
N ARG A 11 -4.62 0.73 5.74
CA ARG A 11 -4.59 -0.34 6.76
C ARG A 11 -4.77 -1.72 6.16
N VAL A 12 -5.63 -1.86 5.15
CA VAL A 12 -5.82 -3.13 4.44
C VAL A 12 -4.55 -3.52 3.69
N LEU A 13 -3.91 -2.58 3.00
CA LEU A 13 -2.67 -2.83 2.26
C LEU A 13 -1.49 -3.18 3.20
N GLU A 14 -1.35 -2.50 4.34
CA GLU A 14 -0.35 -2.86 5.37
C GLU A 14 -0.62 -4.25 5.96
N LYS A 15 -1.88 -4.57 6.29
CA LYS A 15 -2.26 -5.89 6.84
C LYS A 15 -1.93 -7.04 5.89
N ASN A 16 -1.97 -6.78 4.58
CA ASN A 16 -1.64 -7.77 3.54
C ASN A 16 -0.17 -7.70 3.09
N ASN A 17 0.71 -7.03 3.85
CA ASN A 17 2.14 -6.91 3.54
C ASN A 17 2.41 -6.28 2.15
N LEU A 18 1.54 -5.38 1.68
CA LEU A 18 1.73 -4.64 0.43
C LEU A 18 2.36 -3.27 0.67
N LEU A 19 2.12 -2.67 1.83
CA LEU A 19 2.75 -1.42 2.27
C LEU A 19 3.54 -1.61 3.56
N LYS A 20 4.57 -0.78 3.74
CA LYS A 20 5.30 -0.56 4.99
C LYS A 20 5.23 0.92 5.36
N SER A 21 5.04 1.22 6.63
CA SER A 21 5.11 2.58 7.17
C SER A 21 6.50 2.90 7.72
N LYS A 22 6.94 4.14 7.54
CA LYS A 22 8.16 4.70 8.14
C LYS A 22 7.85 6.06 8.75
N GLY A 23 8.38 6.29 9.97
CA GLY A 23 8.29 7.57 10.68
C GLY A 23 7.43 7.51 11.94
N LYS A 24 7.08 8.67 12.51
CA LYS A 24 6.41 8.78 13.82
C LYS A 24 5.30 9.83 13.81
N LYS A 25 4.16 9.48 14.45
CA LYS A 25 3.01 10.31 14.82
C LYS A 25 2.36 11.13 13.68
N TYR A 26 3.05 12.14 13.15
CA TYR A 26 2.54 13.07 12.14
C TYR A 26 3.31 13.00 10.81
N ASP A 27 4.44 12.30 10.81
CA ASP A 27 5.27 12.08 9.63
C ASP A 27 5.35 10.58 9.37
N ILE A 28 4.22 10.00 8.96
CA ILE A 28 4.15 8.59 8.56
C ILE A 28 4.12 8.56 7.04
N SER A 29 5.18 8.05 6.46
CA SER A 29 5.28 7.77 5.03
C SER A 29 4.96 6.30 4.78
N TYR A 30 4.13 6.01 3.79
CA TYR A 30 3.82 4.65 3.35
C TYR A 30 4.55 4.34 2.05
N LEU A 31 5.22 3.20 2.00
CA LEU A 31 6.04 2.76 0.89
C LEU A 31 5.64 1.34 0.49
N PRO A 32 5.71 0.95 -0.80
CA PRO A 32 5.57 -0.44 -1.22
C PRO A 32 6.49 -1.34 -0.40
N SER A 33 5.96 -2.46 0.08
CA SER A 33 6.77 -3.48 0.73
C SER A 33 7.74 -4.10 -0.28
N GLU A 34 8.79 -4.75 0.20
CA GLU A 34 9.70 -5.51 -0.65
C GLU A 34 8.95 -6.59 -1.45
N PHE A 35 7.96 -7.24 -0.83
CA PHE A 35 7.09 -8.20 -1.51
C PHE A 35 6.34 -7.57 -2.69
N LEU A 36 5.77 -6.38 -2.53
CA LEU A 36 5.11 -5.69 -3.63
C LEU A 36 6.12 -5.21 -4.69
N GLN A 37 7.28 -4.70 -4.27
CA GLN A 37 8.31 -4.21 -5.19
C GLN A 37 8.81 -5.31 -6.14
N VAL A 38 9.10 -6.51 -5.63
CA VAL A 38 9.60 -7.62 -6.48
C VAL A 38 8.51 -8.23 -7.36
N ASN A 39 7.23 -7.98 -7.05
CA ASN A 39 6.08 -8.49 -7.80
C ASN A 39 5.29 -7.37 -8.51
N MET A 40 5.89 -6.20 -8.71
CA MET A 40 5.18 -5.02 -9.22
C MET A 40 4.62 -5.25 -10.64
N GLU A 41 5.37 -5.95 -11.49
CA GLU A 41 4.91 -6.28 -12.85
C GLU A 41 3.65 -7.16 -12.84
N VAL A 42 3.60 -8.17 -11.96
CA VAL A 42 2.43 -9.05 -11.79
C VAL A 42 1.24 -8.26 -11.23
N PHE A 43 1.49 -7.36 -10.28
CA PHE A 43 0.45 -6.49 -9.74
C PHE A 43 -0.18 -5.62 -10.84
N GLU A 44 0.65 -4.96 -11.66
CA GLU A 44 0.17 -4.13 -12.77
C GLU A 44 -0.58 -4.94 -13.82
N GLU A 45 -0.12 -6.15 -14.16
CA GLU A 45 -0.82 -7.04 -15.09
C GLU A 45 -2.22 -7.41 -14.58
N ILE A 46 -2.36 -7.72 -13.29
CA ILE A 46 -3.66 -8.03 -12.68
C ILE A 46 -4.54 -6.78 -12.66
N ALA A 47 -3.98 -5.62 -12.27
CA ALA A 47 -4.71 -4.37 -12.18
C ALA A 47 -5.26 -3.91 -13.54
N GLN A 48 -4.54 -4.15 -14.63
CA GLN A 48 -5.00 -3.83 -15.99
C GLN A 48 -6.13 -4.72 -16.49
N LYS A 49 -6.39 -5.88 -15.84
CA LYS A 49 -7.45 -6.81 -16.20
C LYS A 49 -8.75 -6.61 -15.41
N LEU A 50 -8.77 -5.65 -14.47
CA LEU A 50 -9.93 -5.25 -13.68
C LEU A 50 -10.63 -4.03 -14.28
#